data_AF-A0A0R2VLU9-F1
#
_entry.id   AF-A0A0R2VLU9-F1
#
_cell.length_a   1.000
_cell.length_b   1.000
_cell.length_c   1.000
_cell.angle_alpha   90.00
_cell.angle_beta   90.00
_cell.angle_gamma   90.00
#
_symmetry.space_group_name_H-M   'P 1'
#
loop_
_entity.id
_entity.type
_entity.pdbx_description
1 polymer ?
#
loop_
_entity_poly.entity_id
_entity_poly.type
_entity_poly.pdbx_seq_one_letter_code
_entity_poly.pdbx_strand_id
1 'polypeptide(L)' 'MLEYCKLILEKVSFDVVLFRREFRKALRNLLPHEVQDLKQWCITTFGLAYCVAADPAFA' A
#
# COMPACT_ATOMS: atom_id res chain seq x y z
N MET A 1 7.21 -10.05 5.97
CA MET A 1 7.20 -8.60 6.29
C MET A 1 5.86 -7.97 5.86
N LEU A 2 5.18 -8.59 4.90
CA LEU A 2 3.89 -8.18 4.35
C LEU A 2 2.82 -7.79 5.39
N GLU A 3 2.52 -8.65 6.37
CA GLU A 3 1.44 -8.37 7.36
C GLU A 3 1.71 -7.12 8.20
N TYR A 4 2.98 -6.84 8.53
CA TYR A 4 3.35 -5.62 9.24
C TYR A 4 3.09 -4.38 8.38
N CYS A 5 3.44 -4.44 7.10
CA CYS A 5 3.14 -3.36 6.15
C CYS A 5 1.63 -3.14 6.01
N LYS A 6 0.81 -4.19 5.91
CA LYS A 6 -0.65 -4.10 5.86
C LYS A 6 -1.22 -3.36 7.08
N LEU A 7 -0.78 -3.73 8.28
CA LEU A 7 -1.22 -3.09 9.53
C LEU A 7 -0.85 -1.62 9.60
N ILE A 8 0.35 -1.23 9.14
CA ILE A 8 0.72 0.19 9.06
C ILE A 8 -0.20 0.92 8.07
N LEU A 9 -0.39 0.36 6.88
CA LEU A 9 -1.20 0.98 5.82
C LEU A 9 -2.65 1.17 6.24
N GLU A 10 -3.25 0.21 6.95
CA GLU A 10 -4.58 0.38 7.55
C GLU A 10 -4.60 1.56 8.51
N LYS A 11 -3.62 1.65 9.42
CA LYS A 11 -3.55 2.72 10.42
C LYS A 11 -3.37 4.10 9.80
N VAL A 12 -2.68 4.22 8.68
CA VAL A 12 -2.43 5.51 8.00
C VAL A 12 -3.38 5.79 6.83
N SER A 13 -4.36 4.91 6.58
CA SER A 13 -5.29 5.01 5.44
C SER A 13 -6.23 6.23 5.47
N PHE A 14 -6.29 6.95 6.60
CA PHE A 14 -7.05 8.19 6.71
C PHE A 14 -6.34 9.39 6.04
N ASP A 15 -5.02 9.31 5.82
CA ASP A 15 -4.22 10.37 5.21
C ASP A 15 -3.50 9.82 3.97
N VAL A 16 -3.94 10.29 2.81
CA VAL A 16 -3.45 9.86 1.49
C VAL A 16 -1.94 10.12 1.34
N VAL A 17 -1.42 11.21 1.89
CA VAL A 17 0.00 11.56 1.80
C VAL A 17 0.83 10.63 2.69
N LEU A 18 0.35 10.35 3.90
CA LEU A 18 1.01 9.44 4.83
C LEU A 18 0.97 8.00 4.32
N PHE A 19 -0.18 7.55 3.82
CA PHE A 19 -0.35 6.26 3.16
C PHE A 19 0.67 6.08 2.04
N ARG A 20 0.82 7.06 1.15
CA ARG A 20 1.81 7.02 0.06
C ARG A 20 3.24 6.83 0.59
N ARG A 21 3.61 7.54 1.65
CA ARG A 21 4.97 7.45 2.24
C ARG A 21 5.23 6.06 2.81
N GLU A 22 4.29 5.51 3.56
CA GLU A 22 4.42 4.17 4.14
C GLU A 22 4.34 3.06 3.09
N PHE A 23 3.48 3.23 2.07
CA PHE A 23 3.37 2.30 0.95
C PHE A 23 4.70 2.19 0.20
N ARG A 24 5.34 3.31 -0.11
CA ARG A 24 6.68 3.32 -0.74
C ARG A 24 7.77 2.70 0.13
N LYS A 25 7.67 2.79 1.45
CA LYS A 25 8.58 2.07 2.36
C LYS A 25 8.34 0.57 2.29
N ALA A 26 7.07 0.14 2.30
CA ALA A 26 6.70 -1.26 2.14
C ALA A 26 7.27 -1.84 0.83
N LEU A 27 7.13 -1.14 -0.29
CA LEU A 27 7.68 -1.57 -1.59
C LEU A 27 9.20 -1.82 -1.58
N ARG A 28 9.96 -1.11 -0.75
CA ARG A 28 11.43 -1.30 -0.63
C ARG A 28 11.81 -2.43 0.32
N ASN A 29 10.93 -2.76 1.27
CA ASN A 29 11.19 -3.73 2.34
C ASN A 29 10.63 -5.13 2.03
N LEU A 30 9.81 -5.25 1.00
CA LEU A 30 9.14 -6.50 0.61
C LEU A 30 9.84 -7.16 -0.58
N LEU A 31 9.75 -8.48 -0.61
CA LEU A 31 10.17 -9.26 -1.79
C LEU A 31 9.22 -8.99 -2.97
N PRO A 32 9.65 -9.19 -4.22
CA PRO A 32 8.82 -8.91 -5.40
C PRO A 32 7.45 -9.60 -5.40
N HIS A 33 7.35 -10.82 -4.86
CA HIS A 33 6.08 -11.53 -4.72
C HIS A 33 5.19 -10.91 -3.63
N GLU A 34 5.75 -10.58 -2.46
CA GLU A 34 5.02 -9.88 -1.40
C GLU A 34 4.53 -8.49 -1.86
N VAL A 35 5.26 -7.82 -2.75
CA VAL A 35 4.82 -6.55 -3.35
C VAL A 35 3.55 -6.73 -4.19
N GLN A 36 3.47 -7.80 -5.00
CA GLN A 36 2.25 -8.09 -5.75
C GLN A 36 1.08 -8.37 -4.81
N ASP A 37 1.31 -9.18 -3.77
CA ASP A 37 0.29 -9.49 -2.76
C ASP A 37 -0.18 -8.22 -2.03
N LEU A 38 0.74 -7.31 -1.68
CA LEU A 38 0.43 -6.04 -1.04
C LEU A 38 -0.44 -5.16 -1.96
N LYS A 39 -0.07 -5.03 -3.24
CA LYS A 39 -0.82 -4.23 -4.21
C LYS A 39 -2.24 -4.77 -4.38
N GLN A 40 -2.38 -6.08 -4.57
CA GLN A 40 -3.68 -6.72 -4.70
C GLN A 40 -4.54 -6.53 -3.44
N TRP A 41 -3.94 -6.70 -2.27
CA TRP A 41 -4.62 -6.47 -1.00
C TRP A 41 -5.07 -5.02 -0.84
N CYS A 42 -4.23 -4.03 -1.16
CA CYS A 42 -4.61 -2.61 -1.12
C CYS A 42 -5.81 -2.29 -2.02
N ILE A 43 -5.85 -2.83 -3.25
CA ILE A 43 -6.98 -2.65 -4.16
C ILE A 43 -8.25 -3.27 -3.58
N THR A 44 -8.17 -4.48 -3.01
CA THR A 44 -9.30 -5.17 -2.41
C THR A 44 -9.82 -4.45 -1.15
N THR A 45 -8.94 -3.89 -0.33
CA THR A 45 -9.29 -3.28 0.96
C THR A 45 -9.73 -1.82 0.84
N PHE A 46 -9.02 -1.00 0.07
CA PHE A 46 -9.25 0.46 -0.02
C PHE A 46 -9.92 0.88 -1.34
N GLY A 47 -9.93 0.00 -2.33
CA GLY A 47 -10.42 0.29 -3.68
C GLY A 47 -9.35 0.87 -4.60
N LEU A 48 -9.49 0.58 -5.89
CA LEU A 48 -8.55 1.05 -6.93
C LEU A 48 -8.48 2.57 -6.99
N ALA A 49 -9.62 3.26 -6.89
CA ALA A 49 -9.67 4.73 -6.97
C ALA A 49 -8.84 5.40 -5.86
N TYR A 50 -8.91 4.87 -4.63
CA TYR A 50 -8.10 5.35 -3.52
C TYR A 50 -6.61 5.09 -3.76
N CYS A 51 -6.26 3.87 -4.18
CA CYS A 51 -4.86 3.48 -4.40
C CYS A 51 -4.18 4.33 -5.50
N VAL A 52 -4.90 4.63 -6.58
CA VAL A 52 -4.42 5.49 -7.68
C VAL A 52 -4.31 6.95 -7.23
N ALA A 53 -5.26 7.43 -6.42
CA ALA A 53 -5.17 8.77 -5.83
C ALA A 53 -3.98 8.90 -4.87
N ALA A 54 -3.68 7.84 -4.11
CA ALA A 54 -2.58 7.81 -3.16
C ALA A 54 -1.20 7.70 -3.82
N ASP A 55 -1.04 6.86 -4.84
CA ASP A 55 0.17 6.88 -5.68
C ASP A 55 -0.21 6.69 -7.16
N PRO A 56 0.03 7.67 -8.03
CA PRO A 56 -0.22 7.50 -9.47
C PRO A 56 0.56 6.34 -10.10
N ALA A 57 1.69 5.93 -9.49
CA ALA A 57 2.51 4.79 -9.92
C ALA A 57 2.02 3.43 -9.36
N PHE A 58 0.81 3.39 -8.81
CA PHE A 58 0.22 2.17 -8.27
C PHE A 58 -0.15 1.18 -9.39
N ALA A 59 -0.65 1.71 -10.52
CA ALA A 59 -0.97 0.99 -11.75
C ALA A 59 0.27 0.44 -12.45
#